data_AF-W4LS84-F1
#
_entry.id   AF-W4LS84-F1
#
_cell.length_a   1.000
_cell.length_b   1.000
_cell.length_c   1.000
_cell.angle_alpha   90.00
_cell.angle_beta   90.00
_cell.angle_gamma   90.00
#
_symmetry.space_group_name_H-M   'P 1'
#
loop_
_entity.id
_entity.type
_entity.pdbx_description
1 polymer ?
#
loop_
_entity_poly.entity_id
_entity_poly.type
_entity_poly.pdbx_seq_one_letter_code
_entity_poly.pdbx_strand_id
1 'polypeptide(L)'
;MSEPLRVVHFINAFYGGLGGEEAAQTAIHLQEGVVGPGRLLAQHLGGQGEVAATIICGDGYFADHEDEVAAWVKARLEALQPDVLIAGPAFRSGRYGLSCGRVCQEAESLGIPAVTGMHVENPGSDVYRSAHLYIIATEASAVGMPQALERMTALAVKRGRGEALGSAAEEGFLPRAVRRTVPTGRPAAVRAVDMALQKWRGEPYTSELTIETFEAIPPPPPLPDLTSTLCAVVTESGLVQTGNPDRLPSAAATHWAAYSIVGMERLVPGEWDAVHGGYDNSAALADPNRVVPIDALRELEREGQLGQLLDTLFVTVGNMGALNAMKRMGAEIAADLQQRGVGAVIVPAT
;
A
#
# COMPACT_ATOMS: atom_id res chain seq x y z
N MET A 1 18.90 -14.35 -34.52
CA MET A 1 18.54 -14.54 -33.10
C MET A 1 18.83 -13.21 -32.43
N SER A 2 17.88 -12.65 -31.68
CA SER A 2 18.10 -11.43 -30.91
C SER A 2 19.25 -11.64 -29.91
N GLU A 3 19.99 -10.58 -29.60
CA GLU A 3 21.01 -10.64 -28.55
C GLU A 3 20.36 -11.00 -27.20
N PRO A 4 21.03 -11.81 -26.36
CA PRO A 4 20.53 -12.18 -25.05
C PRO A 4 20.44 -10.94 -24.16
N LEU A 5 19.28 -10.75 -23.53
CA LEU A 5 19.06 -9.62 -22.62
C LEU A 5 19.96 -9.72 -21.39
N ARG A 6 20.57 -8.60 -21.00
CA ARG A 6 21.32 -8.42 -19.77
C ARG A 6 20.36 -8.03 -18.65
N VAL A 7 20.17 -8.92 -17.68
CA VAL A 7 19.26 -8.74 -16.56
C VAL A 7 20.02 -8.40 -15.30
N VAL A 8 19.57 -7.36 -14.58
CA VAL A 8 19.96 -7.13 -13.18
C VAL A 8 18.81 -7.57 -12.27
N HIS A 9 19.12 -8.44 -11.31
CA HIS A 9 18.15 -8.95 -10.34
C HIS A 9 18.33 -8.25 -9.00
N PHE A 10 17.27 -7.69 -8.41
CA PHE A 10 17.27 -7.17 -7.05
C PHE A 10 16.57 -8.14 -6.10
N ILE A 11 17.24 -8.52 -5.01
CA ILE A 11 16.69 -9.38 -3.97
C ILE A 11 17.01 -8.90 -2.55
N ASN A 12 16.22 -9.34 -1.56
CA ASN A 12 16.57 -9.09 -0.16
C ASN A 12 17.66 -10.03 0.34
N ALA A 13 18.22 -9.71 1.51
CA ALA A 13 19.28 -10.49 2.16
C ALA A 13 18.89 -11.96 2.41
N PHE A 14 17.62 -12.24 2.72
CA PHE A 14 17.13 -13.61 2.91
C PHE A 14 17.23 -14.44 1.63
N TYR A 15 16.76 -13.90 0.51
CA TYR A 15 16.93 -14.54 -0.79
C TYR A 15 18.38 -14.53 -1.29
N GLY A 16 19.20 -13.60 -0.80
CA GLY A 16 20.66 -13.63 -0.95
C GLY A 16 21.33 -14.78 -0.20
N GLY A 17 20.62 -15.51 0.66
CA GLY A 17 21.17 -16.61 1.46
C GLY A 17 21.93 -16.13 2.70
N LEU A 18 21.75 -14.88 3.13
CA LEU A 18 22.48 -14.27 4.24
C LEU A 18 21.79 -14.43 5.60
N GLY A 19 20.53 -14.88 5.62
CA GLY A 19 19.76 -15.11 6.85
C GLY A 19 18.42 -14.36 6.88
N GLY A 20 17.67 -14.53 7.97
CA GLY A 20 16.38 -13.88 8.20
C GLY A 20 16.52 -12.50 8.85
N GLU A 21 15.95 -12.34 10.04
CA GLU A 21 15.93 -11.06 10.76
C GLU A 21 17.33 -10.50 11.07
N GLU A 22 18.29 -11.35 11.42
CA GLU A 22 19.68 -10.94 11.70
C GLU A 22 20.35 -10.28 10.49
N ALA A 23 19.94 -10.67 9.28
CA ALA A 23 20.46 -10.13 8.03
C ALA A 23 19.65 -8.93 7.50
N ALA A 24 18.58 -8.50 8.19
CA ALA A 24 17.75 -7.39 7.76
C ALA A 24 18.51 -6.05 7.69
N GLN A 25 19.63 -5.93 8.41
CA GLN A 25 20.51 -4.76 8.40
C GLN A 25 21.72 -4.90 7.45
N THR A 26 21.68 -5.87 6.53
CA THR A 26 22.74 -6.04 5.53
C THR A 26 22.78 -4.85 4.58
N ALA A 27 23.93 -4.17 4.53
CA ALA A 27 24.17 -3.07 3.61
C ALA A 27 24.06 -3.53 2.14
N ILE A 28 23.63 -2.61 1.28
CA ILE A 28 23.50 -2.89 -0.16
C ILE A 28 24.85 -3.27 -0.78
N HIS A 29 24.86 -4.34 -1.56
CA HIS A 29 26.02 -4.76 -2.34
C HIS A 29 25.61 -5.45 -3.65
N LEU A 30 26.58 -5.59 -4.55
CA LEU A 30 26.43 -6.27 -5.83
C LEU A 30 27.19 -7.59 -5.78
N GLN A 31 26.59 -8.64 -6.32
CA GLN A 31 27.27 -9.87 -6.67
C GLN A 31 27.12 -10.15 -8.16
N GLU A 32 28.22 -10.51 -8.83
CA GLU A 32 28.16 -10.89 -10.24
C GLU A 32 27.40 -12.21 -10.42
N GLY A 33 26.59 -12.26 -11.48
CA GLY A 33 25.81 -13.43 -11.82
C GLY A 33 24.62 -13.71 -10.91
N VAL A 34 24.27 -15.00 -10.85
CA VAL A 34 23.02 -15.53 -10.30
C VAL A 34 23.11 -15.81 -8.80
N VAL A 35 22.18 -15.27 -8.01
CA VAL A 35 22.04 -15.58 -6.57
C VAL A 35 20.61 -16.00 -6.23
N GLY A 36 20.47 -17.00 -5.34
CA GLY A 36 19.19 -17.42 -4.75
C GLY A 36 18.09 -17.70 -5.77
N PRO A 37 16.91 -17.05 -5.69
CA PRO A 37 15.81 -17.21 -6.65
C PRO A 37 16.19 -16.82 -8.09
N GLY A 38 17.30 -16.08 -8.27
CA GLY A 38 17.91 -15.81 -9.57
C GLY A 38 18.20 -17.09 -10.36
N ARG A 39 18.37 -18.25 -9.72
CA ARG A 39 18.57 -19.54 -10.41
C ARG A 39 17.33 -19.95 -11.20
N LEU A 40 16.16 -19.79 -10.60
CA LEU A 40 14.89 -20.09 -11.25
C LEU A 40 14.59 -19.03 -12.34
N LEU A 41 14.90 -17.77 -12.06
CA LEU A 41 14.86 -16.70 -13.06
C LEU A 41 15.73 -17.04 -14.28
N ALA A 42 16.99 -17.46 -14.09
CA ALA A 42 17.89 -17.84 -15.16
C ALA A 42 17.36 -19.04 -15.97
N GLN A 43 16.72 -20.02 -15.32
CA GLN A 43 16.06 -21.13 -16.00
C GLN A 43 14.92 -20.65 -16.91
N HIS A 44 14.09 -19.72 -16.43
CA HIS A 44 13.00 -19.15 -17.23
C HIS A 44 13.49 -18.22 -18.35
N LEU A 45 14.59 -17.50 -18.15
CA LEU A 45 15.23 -16.70 -19.19
C LEU A 45 15.74 -17.60 -20.32
N GLY A 46 16.36 -18.74 -19.98
CA GLY A 46 16.88 -19.69 -20.95
C GLY A 46 17.84 -19.01 -21.93
N GLY A 47 17.64 -19.21 -23.24
CA GLY A 47 18.46 -18.56 -24.28
C GLY A 47 18.07 -17.10 -24.58
N GLN A 48 17.10 -16.52 -23.88
CA GLN A 48 16.59 -15.17 -24.16
C GLN A 48 17.33 -14.06 -23.42
N GLY A 49 18.08 -14.41 -22.37
CA GLY A 49 18.84 -13.47 -21.57
C GLY A 49 19.61 -14.16 -20.46
N GLU A 50 20.42 -13.38 -19.75
CA GLU A 50 21.25 -13.82 -18.64
C GLU A 50 21.15 -12.85 -17.47
N VAL A 51 21.26 -13.37 -16.25
CA VAL A 51 21.39 -12.53 -15.06
C VAL A 51 22.87 -12.12 -14.95
N ALA A 52 23.16 -10.90 -15.38
CA ALA A 52 24.52 -10.35 -15.38
C ALA A 52 25.01 -10.03 -13.96
N ALA A 53 24.10 -9.53 -13.11
CA ALA A 53 24.42 -9.24 -11.72
C ALA A 53 23.17 -9.28 -10.84
N THR A 54 23.39 -9.54 -9.54
CA THR A 54 22.38 -9.51 -8.51
C THR A 54 22.72 -8.44 -7.46
N ILE A 55 21.81 -7.51 -7.22
CA ILE A 55 21.87 -6.52 -6.14
C ILE A 55 21.16 -7.11 -4.92
N ILE A 56 21.81 -7.06 -3.76
CA ILE A 56 21.30 -7.62 -2.51
C ILE A 56 21.28 -6.53 -1.45
N CYS A 57 20.15 -6.35 -0.77
CA CYS A 57 20.02 -5.40 0.33
C CYS A 57 19.13 -5.97 1.45
N GLY A 58 19.46 -5.69 2.71
CA GLY A 58 18.56 -5.98 3.83
C GLY A 58 17.35 -5.04 3.82
N ASP A 59 16.17 -5.58 4.15
CA ASP A 59 14.92 -4.80 4.13
C ASP A 59 14.88 -3.71 5.22
N GLY A 60 15.57 -3.94 6.35
CA GLY A 60 15.74 -2.94 7.41
C GLY A 60 16.71 -1.84 6.99
N TYR A 61 17.88 -2.24 6.47
CA TYR A 61 18.88 -1.30 5.98
C TYR A 61 18.31 -0.39 4.88
N PHE A 62 17.56 -0.95 3.93
CA PHE A 62 16.92 -0.17 2.88
C PHE A 62 15.97 0.88 3.45
N ALA A 63 15.14 0.51 4.42
CA ALA A 63 14.17 1.43 5.03
C ALA A 63 14.86 2.57 5.80
N ASP A 64 16.00 2.28 6.45
CA ASP A 64 16.76 3.26 7.22
C ASP A 64 17.62 4.19 6.32
N HIS A 65 17.97 3.73 5.11
CA HIS A 65 18.93 4.39 4.20
C HIS A 65 18.40 4.56 2.76
N GLU A 66 17.09 4.78 2.60
CA GLU A 66 16.41 4.70 1.30
C GLU A 66 17.08 5.53 0.19
N ASP A 67 17.37 6.82 0.44
CA ASP A 67 17.95 7.71 -0.56
C ASP A 67 19.40 7.33 -0.93
N GLU A 68 20.19 6.91 0.05
CA GLU A 68 21.57 6.45 -0.17
C GLU A 68 21.58 5.18 -1.02
N VAL A 69 20.68 4.25 -0.71
CA VAL A 69 20.51 2.99 -1.44
C VAL A 69 20.00 3.26 -2.86
N ALA A 70 19.02 4.14 -3.04
CA ALA A 70 18.50 4.52 -4.35
C ALA A 70 19.60 5.14 -5.24
N ALA A 71 20.39 6.07 -4.69
CA ALA A 71 21.52 6.67 -5.40
C ALA A 71 22.58 5.64 -5.79
N TRP A 72 22.88 4.69 -4.90
CA TRP A 72 23.82 3.61 -5.18
C TRP A 72 23.30 2.69 -6.30
N VAL A 73 22.02 2.30 -6.25
CA VAL A 73 21.37 1.48 -7.29
C VAL A 73 21.46 2.18 -8.64
N LYS A 74 21.10 3.47 -8.71
CA LYS A 74 21.18 4.27 -9.93
C LYS A 74 22.58 4.22 -10.55
N ALA A 75 23.61 4.48 -9.75
CA ALA A 75 25.00 4.45 -10.20
C ALA A 75 25.44 3.08 -10.72
N ARG A 76 24.92 1.98 -10.15
CA ARG A 76 25.20 0.62 -10.64
C ARG A 76 24.47 0.30 -11.93
N LEU A 77 23.22 0.71 -12.08
CA LEU A 77 22.47 0.51 -13.32
C LEU A 77 23.09 1.27 -14.48
N GLU A 78 23.52 2.52 -14.26
CA GLU A 78 24.26 3.30 -15.26
C GLU A 78 25.58 2.61 -15.69
N ALA A 79 26.30 1.99 -14.75
CA ALA A 79 27.55 1.29 -15.04
C ALA A 79 27.34 -0.06 -15.74
N LEU A 80 26.31 -0.82 -15.35
CA LEU A 80 26.04 -2.17 -15.87
C LEU A 80 25.30 -2.16 -17.21
N GLN A 81 24.54 -1.08 -17.47
CA GLN A 81 23.66 -0.89 -18.63
C GLN A 81 22.81 -2.13 -18.92
N PRO A 82 21.94 -2.57 -17.98
CA PRO A 82 21.07 -3.71 -18.23
C PRO A 82 19.93 -3.34 -19.19
N ASP A 83 19.43 -4.34 -19.91
CA ASP A 83 18.26 -4.19 -20.78
C ASP A 83 16.95 -4.21 -19.98
N VAL A 84 16.96 -4.87 -18.82
CA VAL A 84 15.81 -4.94 -17.92
C VAL A 84 16.25 -5.21 -16.48
N LEU A 85 15.56 -4.60 -15.52
CA LEU A 85 15.68 -4.90 -14.10
C LEU A 85 14.50 -5.76 -13.63
N ILE A 86 14.78 -6.78 -12.84
CA ILE A 86 13.76 -7.58 -12.15
C ILE A 86 13.98 -7.44 -10.66
N ALA A 87 12.96 -7.08 -9.88
CA ALA A 87 13.03 -6.99 -8.42
C ALA A 87 12.05 -7.96 -7.77
N GLY A 88 12.47 -8.68 -6.73
CA GLY A 88 11.59 -9.62 -6.04
C GLY A 88 11.57 -11.02 -6.66
N PRO A 89 10.44 -11.75 -6.56
CA PRO A 89 9.13 -11.34 -6.05
C PRO A 89 9.10 -11.07 -4.53
N ALA A 90 8.28 -10.13 -4.08
CA ALA A 90 8.15 -9.75 -2.67
C ALA A 90 6.92 -10.35 -1.97
N PHE A 91 5.95 -10.92 -2.70
CA PHE A 91 4.72 -11.50 -2.13
C PHE A 91 4.02 -10.53 -1.16
N ARG A 92 3.66 -10.94 0.06
CA ARG A 92 3.12 -10.08 1.13
C ARG A 92 4.20 -9.41 2.02
N SER A 93 5.49 -9.55 1.71
CA SER A 93 6.55 -8.94 2.52
C SER A 93 6.52 -7.42 2.37
N GLY A 94 6.10 -6.71 3.42
CA GLY A 94 5.80 -5.29 3.34
C GLY A 94 7.00 -4.41 3.02
N ARG A 95 8.03 -4.42 3.89
CA ARG A 95 9.25 -3.63 3.68
C ARG A 95 9.94 -4.00 2.37
N TYR A 96 10.07 -5.30 2.08
CA TYR A 96 10.70 -5.76 0.85
C TYR A 96 9.94 -5.35 -0.42
N GLY A 97 8.60 -5.32 -0.37
CA GLY A 97 7.77 -4.81 -1.47
C GLY A 97 8.04 -3.33 -1.74
N LEU A 98 8.16 -2.52 -0.68
CA LEU A 98 8.52 -1.11 -0.82
C LEU A 98 9.92 -0.95 -1.45
N SER A 99 10.91 -1.72 -0.99
CA SER A 99 12.27 -1.72 -1.55
C SER A 99 12.28 -2.12 -3.02
N CYS A 100 11.61 -3.22 -3.38
CA CYS A 100 11.51 -3.68 -4.77
C CYS A 100 10.88 -2.63 -5.68
N GLY A 101 9.80 -1.98 -5.23
CA GLY A 101 9.14 -0.94 -5.99
C GLY A 101 10.01 0.30 -6.17
N ARG A 102 10.73 0.73 -5.12
CA ARG A 102 11.65 1.87 -5.21
C ARG A 102 12.76 1.62 -6.22
N VAL A 103 13.39 0.45 -6.16
CA VAL A 103 14.45 0.05 -7.10
C VAL A 103 13.94 0.02 -8.55
N CYS A 104 12.74 -0.50 -8.77
CA CYS A 104 12.12 -0.46 -10.09
C CYS A 104 11.83 0.98 -10.55
N GLN A 105 11.38 1.86 -9.66
CA GLN A 105 11.16 3.27 -9.99
C GLN A 105 12.45 3.97 -10.42
N GLU A 106 13.56 3.73 -9.72
CA GLU A 106 14.86 4.29 -10.10
C GLU A 106 15.32 3.79 -11.48
N ALA A 107 15.13 2.49 -11.77
CA ALA A 107 15.43 1.93 -13.08
C ALA A 107 14.59 2.58 -14.19
N GLU A 108 13.28 2.73 -14.00
CA GLU A 108 12.41 3.41 -14.97
C GLU A 108 12.82 4.88 -15.19
N SER A 109 13.29 5.56 -14.15
CA SER A 109 13.78 6.95 -14.25
C SER A 109 15.01 7.09 -15.16
N LEU A 110 15.80 6.02 -15.28
CA LEU A 110 16.93 5.91 -16.19
C LEU A 110 16.53 5.43 -17.59
N GLY A 111 15.25 5.15 -17.83
CA GLY A 111 14.76 4.54 -19.06
C GLY A 111 15.03 3.03 -19.16
N ILE A 112 15.41 2.38 -18.06
CA ILE A 112 15.61 0.93 -17.99
C ILE A 112 14.28 0.29 -17.59
N PRO A 113 13.67 -0.56 -18.44
CA PRO A 113 12.44 -1.25 -18.09
C PRO A 113 12.59 -2.10 -16.82
N ALA A 114 11.61 -2.07 -15.94
CA ALA A 114 11.66 -2.80 -14.66
C ALA A 114 10.40 -3.61 -14.36
N VAL A 115 10.54 -4.82 -13.83
CA VAL A 115 9.40 -5.67 -13.43
C VAL A 115 9.58 -6.14 -11.99
N THR A 116 8.49 -6.13 -11.23
CA THR A 116 8.45 -6.67 -9.88
C THR A 116 7.26 -7.60 -9.70
N GLY A 117 7.18 -8.32 -8.58
CA GLY A 117 6.07 -9.20 -8.25
C GLY A 117 5.63 -9.02 -6.81
N MET A 118 4.36 -8.73 -6.58
CA MET A 118 3.80 -8.49 -5.25
C MET A 118 2.37 -9.01 -5.14
N HIS A 119 1.98 -9.36 -3.91
CA HIS A 119 0.57 -9.64 -3.60
C HIS A 119 -0.20 -8.31 -3.56
N VAL A 120 -1.51 -8.33 -3.89
CA VAL A 120 -2.34 -7.10 -3.90
C VAL A 120 -2.33 -6.38 -2.56
N GLU A 121 -2.24 -7.11 -1.45
CA GLU A 121 -2.17 -6.56 -0.09
C GLU A 121 -0.76 -6.13 0.37
N ASN A 122 0.24 -6.19 -0.51
CA ASN A 122 1.56 -5.64 -0.20
C ASN A 122 1.50 -4.10 -0.24
N PRO A 123 1.99 -3.37 0.78
CA PRO A 123 2.08 -1.91 0.75
C PRO A 123 2.72 -1.34 -0.52
N GLY A 124 3.74 -2.00 -1.06
CA GLY A 124 4.37 -1.61 -2.32
C GLY A 124 3.44 -1.70 -3.54
N SER A 125 2.46 -2.60 -3.53
CA SER A 125 1.50 -2.74 -4.63
C SER A 125 0.69 -1.47 -4.83
N ASP A 126 0.15 -0.90 -3.76
CA ASP A 126 -0.70 0.30 -3.84
C ASP A 126 0.11 1.55 -4.21
N VAL A 127 1.27 1.72 -3.55
CA VAL A 127 2.19 2.84 -3.81
C VAL A 127 2.65 2.85 -5.26
N TYR A 128 3.17 1.72 -5.75
CA TYR A 128 3.85 1.69 -7.04
C TYR A 128 2.95 1.37 -8.24
N ARG A 129 1.73 0.83 -8.03
CA ARG A 129 0.68 0.83 -9.07
C ARG A 129 0.33 2.26 -9.47
N SER A 130 0.23 3.16 -8.49
CA SER A 130 -0.06 4.58 -8.72
C SER A 130 1.07 5.27 -9.49
N ALA A 131 2.33 4.82 -9.28
CA ALA A 131 3.50 5.21 -10.07
C ALA A 131 3.62 4.47 -11.42
N HIS A 132 2.58 3.72 -11.81
CA HIS A 132 2.49 2.96 -13.07
C HIS A 132 3.56 1.88 -13.26
N LEU A 133 4.16 1.33 -12.20
CA LEU A 133 5.09 0.21 -12.32
C LEU A 133 4.37 -1.09 -12.72
N TYR A 134 5.10 -1.97 -13.42
CA TYR A 134 4.60 -3.29 -13.80
C TYR A 134 4.85 -4.31 -12.68
N ILE A 135 3.80 -4.58 -11.90
CA ILE A 135 3.82 -5.47 -10.74
C ILE A 135 3.05 -6.75 -11.08
N ILE A 136 3.72 -7.88 -11.26
CA ILE A 136 3.08 -9.19 -11.40
C ILE A 136 2.29 -9.51 -10.13
N ALA A 137 1.03 -9.91 -10.30
CA ALA A 137 0.20 -10.37 -9.21
C ALA A 137 0.71 -11.73 -8.71
N THR A 138 1.16 -11.79 -7.46
CA THR A 138 1.67 -13.04 -6.86
C THR A 138 0.70 -13.60 -5.84
N GLU A 139 0.90 -14.88 -5.50
CA GLU A 139 0.34 -15.48 -4.28
C GLU A 139 0.82 -14.78 -3.00
N ALA A 140 0.24 -15.18 -1.86
CA ALA A 140 0.55 -14.59 -0.56
C ALA A 140 1.98 -14.86 -0.05
N SER A 141 2.62 -15.95 -0.48
CA SER A 141 3.92 -16.40 0.05
C SER A 141 4.82 -17.03 -1.03
N ALA A 142 6.06 -17.33 -0.65
CA ALA A 142 7.08 -17.94 -1.50
C ALA A 142 6.70 -19.32 -2.07
N VAL A 143 5.62 -19.96 -1.60
CA VAL A 143 5.07 -21.17 -2.23
C VAL A 143 4.73 -20.94 -3.70
N GLY A 144 4.26 -19.74 -4.05
CA GLY A 144 3.96 -19.34 -5.44
C GLY A 144 5.17 -18.86 -6.25
N MET A 145 6.40 -18.99 -5.75
CA MET A 145 7.59 -18.43 -6.38
C MET A 145 7.85 -18.90 -7.82
N PRO A 146 7.68 -20.19 -8.16
CA PRO A 146 7.91 -20.63 -9.54
C PRO A 146 7.02 -19.92 -10.55
N GLN A 147 5.72 -19.83 -10.27
CA GLN A 147 4.75 -19.17 -11.15
C GLN A 147 4.96 -17.65 -11.20
N ALA A 148 5.31 -17.04 -10.06
CA ALA A 148 5.62 -15.61 -10.00
C ALA A 148 6.84 -15.27 -10.88
N LEU A 149 7.94 -16.01 -10.74
CA LEU A 149 9.15 -15.78 -11.52
C LEU A 149 8.97 -16.08 -13.00
N GLU A 150 8.23 -17.12 -13.37
CA GLU A 150 7.87 -17.39 -14.76
C GLU A 150 7.21 -16.18 -15.42
N ARG A 151 6.16 -15.64 -14.78
CA ARG A 151 5.40 -14.48 -15.28
C ARG A 151 6.23 -13.19 -15.28
N MET A 152 6.99 -12.95 -14.22
CA MET A 152 7.91 -11.81 -14.15
C MET A 152 8.95 -11.85 -15.26
N THR A 153 9.50 -13.04 -15.55
CA THR A 153 10.47 -13.23 -16.62
C THR A 153 9.85 -12.98 -17.99
N ALA A 154 8.68 -13.56 -18.26
CA ALA A 154 7.98 -13.36 -19.53
C ALA A 154 7.69 -11.88 -19.80
N LEU A 155 7.21 -11.15 -18.79
CA LEU A 155 6.95 -9.72 -18.90
C LEU A 155 8.25 -8.92 -19.06
N ALA A 156 9.30 -9.25 -18.30
CA ALA A 156 10.60 -8.60 -18.37
C ALA A 156 11.23 -8.75 -19.77
N VAL A 157 11.16 -9.94 -20.37
CA VAL A 157 11.68 -10.18 -21.73
C VAL A 157 10.95 -9.32 -22.76
N LYS A 158 9.61 -9.28 -22.73
CA LYS A 158 8.83 -8.41 -23.61
C LYS A 158 9.23 -6.95 -23.45
N ARG A 159 9.36 -6.49 -22.20
CA ARG A 159 9.73 -5.11 -21.89
C ARG A 159 11.14 -4.74 -22.33
N GLY A 160 12.13 -5.58 -22.06
CA GLY A 160 13.52 -5.37 -22.50
C GLY A 160 13.66 -5.34 -24.01
N ARG A 161 12.79 -6.05 -24.75
CA ARG A 161 12.75 -6.02 -26.23
C ARG A 161 11.86 -4.93 -26.83
N GLY A 162 11.15 -4.16 -26.01
CA GLY A 162 10.19 -3.16 -26.49
C GLY A 162 8.98 -3.77 -27.21
N GLU A 163 8.62 -5.01 -26.90
CA GLU A 163 7.45 -5.69 -27.48
C GLU A 163 6.14 -5.07 -26.96
N ALA A 164 5.09 -5.18 -27.77
CA ALA A 164 3.77 -4.72 -27.37
C ALA A 164 3.23 -5.57 -26.21
N LEU A 165 2.73 -4.90 -25.18
CA LEU A 165 2.15 -5.54 -24.00
C LEU A 165 0.64 -5.63 -24.11
N GLY A 166 0.10 -6.79 -23.71
CA GLY A 166 -1.33 -6.99 -23.52
C GLY A 166 -1.90 -6.26 -22.30
N SER A 167 -3.15 -6.60 -22.00
CA SER A 167 -3.85 -6.15 -20.80
C SER A 167 -3.26 -6.76 -19.52
N ALA A 168 -3.62 -6.16 -18.37
CA ALA A 168 -3.28 -6.70 -17.05
C ALA A 168 -3.73 -8.18 -16.89
N ALA A 169 -4.88 -8.54 -17.44
CA ALA A 169 -5.40 -9.91 -17.38
C ALA A 169 -4.59 -10.90 -18.22
N GLU A 170 -4.13 -10.47 -19.41
CA GLU A 170 -3.33 -11.30 -20.31
C GLU A 170 -1.89 -11.47 -19.82
N GLU A 171 -1.29 -10.39 -19.30
CA GLU A 171 0.12 -10.37 -18.87
C GLU A 171 0.30 -10.73 -17.38
N GLY A 172 -0.77 -10.71 -16.58
CA GLY A 172 -0.77 -11.10 -15.17
C GLY A 172 -0.22 -10.05 -14.19
N PHE A 173 -0.11 -8.79 -14.60
CA PHE A 173 0.26 -7.69 -13.70
C PHE A 173 -0.98 -7.04 -13.05
N LEU A 174 -0.81 -6.45 -11.87
CA LEU A 174 -1.88 -5.74 -11.16
C LEU A 174 -2.34 -4.51 -11.97
N PRO A 175 -3.66 -4.26 -12.11
CA PRO A 175 -4.18 -3.12 -12.85
C PRO A 175 -3.59 -1.78 -12.39
N ARG A 176 -3.16 -0.92 -13.31
CA ARG A 176 -2.42 0.33 -13.01
C ARG A 176 -3.26 1.61 -13.15
N ALA A 177 -4.59 1.47 -13.26
CA ALA A 177 -5.51 2.54 -13.64
C ALA A 177 -5.16 3.27 -14.97
N VAL A 178 -4.26 2.71 -15.78
CA VAL A 178 -3.88 3.25 -17.10
C VAL A 178 -4.88 2.77 -18.15
N ARG A 179 -5.53 3.71 -18.84
CA ARG A 179 -6.39 3.42 -19.98
C ARG A 179 -5.60 3.55 -21.28
N ARG A 180 -5.72 2.57 -22.15
CA ARG A 180 -5.14 2.58 -23.50
C ARG A 180 -6.23 2.40 -24.53
N THR A 181 -6.14 3.15 -25.62
CA THR A 181 -6.98 2.91 -26.80
C THR A 181 -6.41 1.71 -27.54
N VAL A 182 -7.22 0.67 -27.69
CA VAL A 182 -6.83 -0.56 -28.39
C VAL A 182 -7.76 -0.82 -29.58
N PRO A 183 -7.25 -1.36 -30.70
CA PRO A 183 -8.10 -1.84 -31.79
C PRO A 183 -8.85 -3.10 -31.34
N THR A 184 -10.18 -3.07 -31.37
CA THR A 184 -11.03 -4.21 -30.99
C THR A 184 -11.72 -4.88 -32.18
N GLY A 185 -11.56 -4.34 -33.39
CA GLY A 185 -12.22 -4.82 -34.62
C GLY A 185 -13.74 -4.61 -34.68
N ARG A 186 -14.36 -4.10 -33.62
CA ARG A 186 -15.82 -3.85 -33.53
C ARG A 186 -16.09 -2.44 -33.00
N PRO A 187 -17.13 -1.71 -33.46
CA PRO A 187 -17.46 -0.39 -32.92
C PRO A 187 -17.85 -0.42 -31.44
N ALA A 188 -17.49 0.62 -30.67
CA ALA A 188 -17.76 0.69 -29.24
C ALA A 188 -19.25 0.63 -28.90
N ALA A 189 -20.10 1.27 -29.70
CA ALA A 189 -21.56 1.24 -29.52
C ALA A 189 -22.14 -0.18 -29.59
N VAL A 190 -21.64 -1.00 -30.52
CA VAL A 190 -22.11 -2.39 -30.68
C VAL A 190 -21.72 -3.21 -29.46
N ARG A 191 -20.46 -3.10 -29.00
CA ARG A 191 -19.99 -3.84 -27.82
C ARG A 191 -20.71 -3.42 -26.55
N ALA A 192 -20.98 -2.12 -26.38
CA ALA A 192 -21.73 -1.61 -25.24
C ALA A 192 -23.18 -2.12 -25.21
N VAL A 193 -23.86 -2.13 -26.37
CA VAL A 193 -25.23 -2.67 -26.48
C VAL A 193 -25.25 -4.17 -26.23
N ASP A 194 -24.32 -4.93 -26.82
CA ASP A 194 -24.20 -6.38 -26.59
C ASP A 194 -24.04 -6.69 -25.10
N MET A 195 -23.14 -5.96 -24.42
CA MET A 195 -22.90 -6.11 -22.98
C MET A 195 -24.13 -5.73 -22.15
N ALA A 196 -24.84 -4.67 -22.51
CA ALA A 196 -26.07 -4.27 -21.84
C ALA A 196 -27.18 -5.31 -21.99
N LEU A 197 -27.29 -5.93 -23.18
CA LEU A 197 -28.24 -7.01 -23.44
C LEU A 197 -27.89 -8.28 -22.66
N GLN A 198 -26.60 -8.67 -22.60
CA GLN A 198 -26.13 -9.78 -21.77
C GLN A 198 -26.48 -9.55 -20.30
N LYS A 199 -26.15 -8.37 -19.77
CA LYS A 199 -26.49 -7.97 -18.40
C LYS A 199 -28.00 -8.03 -18.14
N TRP A 200 -28.82 -7.52 -19.06
CA TRP A 200 -30.28 -7.55 -18.94
C TRP A 200 -30.85 -8.98 -18.93
N ARG A 201 -30.21 -9.93 -19.64
CA ARG A 201 -30.58 -11.35 -19.67
C ARG A 201 -30.01 -12.16 -18.49
N GLY A 202 -29.16 -11.57 -17.64
CA GLY A 202 -28.44 -12.30 -16.60
C GLY A 202 -27.34 -13.22 -17.16
N GLU A 203 -26.87 -12.96 -18.38
CA GLU A 203 -25.76 -13.70 -18.99
C GLU A 203 -24.41 -13.17 -18.48
N PRO A 204 -23.34 -14.00 -18.45
CA PRO A 204 -22.00 -13.53 -18.12
C PRO A 204 -21.53 -12.43 -19.08
N TYR A 205 -21.01 -11.35 -18.53
CA TYR A 205 -20.44 -10.24 -19.29
C TYR A 205 -19.17 -9.73 -18.61
N THR A 206 -18.26 -9.13 -19.38
CA THR A 206 -17.07 -8.45 -18.85
C THR A 206 -17.17 -6.96 -19.18
N SER A 207 -17.10 -6.11 -18.15
CA SER A 207 -17.07 -4.67 -18.36
C SER A 207 -15.73 -4.24 -18.96
N GLU A 208 -15.77 -3.44 -20.03
CA GLU A 208 -14.57 -2.75 -20.56
C GLU A 208 -14.10 -1.63 -19.61
N LEU A 209 -14.95 -1.24 -18.64
CA LEU A 209 -14.65 -0.29 -17.58
C LEU A 209 -14.72 -1.01 -16.24
N THR A 210 -13.58 -1.34 -15.67
CA THR A 210 -13.50 -1.77 -14.27
C THR A 210 -13.68 -0.55 -13.38
N ILE A 211 -14.83 -0.44 -12.73
CA ILE A 211 -15.02 0.46 -11.59
C ILE A 211 -14.41 -0.24 -10.39
N GLU A 212 -13.48 0.40 -9.68
CA GLU A 212 -12.97 -0.13 -8.42
C GLU A 212 -14.15 -0.30 -7.45
N THR A 213 -14.40 -1.54 -7.06
CA THR A 213 -15.44 -1.87 -6.08
C THR A 213 -14.82 -1.78 -4.70
N PHE A 214 -15.13 -0.72 -3.96
CA PHE A 214 -14.89 -0.70 -2.53
C PHE A 214 -15.75 -1.77 -1.85
N GLU A 215 -15.21 -2.40 -0.81
CA GLU A 215 -15.99 -3.29 0.05
C GLU A 215 -17.17 -2.50 0.61
N ALA A 216 -18.40 -2.89 0.23
CA ALA A 216 -19.60 -2.29 0.79
C ALA A 216 -19.79 -2.87 2.20
N ILE A 217 -19.35 -2.12 3.21
CA ILE A 217 -19.61 -2.49 4.60
C ILE A 217 -21.07 -2.16 4.91
N PRO A 218 -21.91 -3.15 5.27
CA PRO A 218 -23.29 -2.87 5.64
C PRO A 218 -23.32 -1.96 6.87
N PRO A 219 -24.19 -0.93 6.91
CA PRO A 219 -24.31 -0.08 8.08
C PRO A 219 -24.72 -0.93 9.30
N PRO A 220 -24.21 -0.61 10.50
CA PRO A 220 -24.65 -1.30 11.72
C PRO A 220 -26.15 -1.07 11.94
N PRO A 221 -26.84 -2.00 12.63
CA PRO A 221 -28.24 -1.78 12.99
C PRO A 221 -28.39 -0.49 13.82
N PRO A 222 -29.52 0.22 13.71
CA PRO A 222 -29.78 1.40 14.52
C PRO A 222 -29.66 1.10 16.02
N LEU A 223 -29.11 2.04 16.78
CA LEU A 223 -29.06 1.93 18.23
C LEU A 223 -30.49 2.02 18.80
N PRO A 224 -30.86 1.13 19.74
CA PRO A 224 -32.20 1.14 20.33
C PRO A 224 -32.43 2.36 21.23
N ASP A 225 -31.40 2.83 21.94
CA ASP A 225 -31.48 4.01 22.81
C ASP A 225 -30.10 4.67 22.96
N LEU A 226 -29.94 5.86 22.38
CA LEU A 226 -28.70 6.63 22.47
C LEU A 226 -28.52 7.29 23.86
N THR A 227 -29.61 7.59 24.56
CA THR A 227 -29.62 8.36 25.81
C THR A 227 -29.14 7.57 27.03
N SER A 228 -29.00 6.25 26.89
CA SER A 228 -28.42 5.35 27.90
C SER A 228 -27.15 4.64 27.42
N THR A 229 -26.68 4.94 26.20
CA THR A 229 -25.52 4.28 25.59
C THR A 229 -24.21 5.00 25.93
N LEU A 230 -23.20 4.23 26.36
CA LEU A 230 -21.82 4.72 26.42
C LEU A 230 -21.27 4.87 25.00
N CYS A 231 -20.90 6.10 24.65
CA CYS A 231 -20.39 6.52 23.36
C CYS A 231 -18.89 6.80 23.45
N ALA A 232 -18.12 6.51 22.40
CA ALA A 232 -16.71 6.87 22.31
C ALA A 232 -16.41 7.70 21.07
N VAL A 233 -15.28 8.41 21.08
CA VAL A 233 -14.78 9.16 19.92
C VAL A 233 -13.49 8.54 19.41
N VAL A 234 -13.48 8.22 18.12
CA VAL A 234 -12.31 7.70 17.40
C VAL A 234 -12.08 8.59 16.19
N THR A 235 -10.89 9.15 16.00
CA THR A 235 -10.64 10.08 14.90
C THR A 235 -9.36 9.74 14.13
N GLU A 236 -9.37 10.04 12.83
CA GLU A 236 -8.21 9.94 11.96
C GLU A 236 -7.56 11.31 11.71
N SER A 237 -8.04 12.36 12.39
CA SER A 237 -7.62 13.76 12.20
C SER A 237 -6.17 14.07 12.58
N GLY A 238 -5.45 13.14 13.20
CA GLY A 238 -4.11 13.37 13.74
C GLY A 238 -4.04 14.44 14.83
N LEU A 239 -5.13 14.69 15.55
CA LEU A 239 -5.16 15.62 16.67
C LEU A 239 -4.51 14.99 17.91
N VAL A 240 -3.34 15.48 18.29
CA VAL A 240 -2.51 14.93 19.37
C VAL A 240 -2.33 15.92 20.50
N GLN A 241 -1.95 15.46 21.69
CA GLN A 241 -1.51 16.38 22.74
C GLN A 241 -0.26 17.16 22.27
N THR A 242 -0.11 18.38 22.81
CA THR A 242 1.01 19.27 22.47
C THR A 242 2.35 18.53 22.51
N GLY A 243 3.13 18.67 21.44
CA GLY A 243 4.43 18.03 21.28
C GLY A 243 4.39 16.61 20.74
N ASN A 244 3.21 16.07 20.40
CA ASN A 244 3.02 14.72 19.85
C ASN A 244 3.78 13.63 20.63
N PRO A 245 3.43 13.41 21.92
CA PRO A 245 4.19 12.51 22.80
C PRO A 245 4.26 11.07 22.27
N ASP A 246 3.22 10.61 21.57
CA ASP A 246 3.11 9.27 20.98
C ASP A 246 3.79 9.15 19.62
N ARG A 247 4.38 10.24 19.13
CA ARG A 247 5.11 10.29 17.85
C ARG A 247 4.28 9.74 16.69
N LEU A 248 2.99 10.09 16.65
CA LEU A 248 2.15 9.76 15.49
C LEU A 248 2.73 10.43 14.24
N PRO A 249 2.98 9.69 13.15
CA PRO A 249 3.54 10.26 11.94
C PRO A 249 2.46 11.06 11.19
N SER A 250 2.89 12.00 10.34
CA SER A 250 1.97 12.82 9.53
C SER A 250 1.31 12.07 8.37
N ALA A 251 1.80 10.87 8.05
CA ALA A 251 1.30 9.98 7.03
C ALA A 251 1.66 8.53 7.36
N ALA A 252 0.94 7.57 6.78
CA ALA A 252 1.21 6.14 6.88
C ALA A 252 1.34 5.63 8.33
N ALA A 253 0.43 6.06 9.21
CA ALA A 253 0.45 5.65 10.61
C ALA A 253 0.33 4.12 10.76
N THR A 254 1.19 3.57 11.62
CA THR A 254 1.20 2.16 12.00
C THR A 254 0.73 1.92 13.43
N HIS A 255 0.36 2.97 14.15
CA HIS A 255 -0.12 2.92 15.52
C HIS A 255 -1.15 4.03 15.78
N TRP A 256 -1.82 3.92 16.91
CA TRP A 256 -2.82 4.87 17.39
C TRP A 256 -2.46 5.31 18.81
N ALA A 257 -3.01 6.44 19.24
CA ALA A 257 -2.84 7.00 20.58
C ALA A 257 -4.20 7.12 21.27
N ALA A 258 -4.18 7.17 22.61
CA ALA A 258 -5.35 7.43 23.42
C ALA A 258 -5.07 8.55 24.42
N TYR A 259 -5.96 9.52 24.47
CA TYR A 259 -5.85 10.69 25.35
C TYR A 259 -7.03 10.76 26.32
N SER A 260 -6.72 11.06 27.59
CA SER A 260 -7.75 11.33 28.59
C SER A 260 -8.45 12.64 28.25
N ILE A 261 -9.79 12.61 28.27
CA ILE A 261 -10.66 13.78 28.17
C ILE A 261 -11.57 13.91 29.40
N VAL A 262 -11.16 13.31 30.53
CA VAL A 262 -11.88 13.37 31.80
C VAL A 262 -12.11 14.81 32.22
N GLY A 263 -13.38 15.17 32.45
CA GLY A 263 -13.76 16.51 32.91
C GLY A 263 -13.52 17.63 31.91
N MET A 264 -13.19 17.31 30.66
CA MET A 264 -13.05 18.30 29.60
C MET A 264 -14.43 18.59 28.99
N GLU A 265 -14.88 19.84 29.14
CA GLU A 265 -16.08 20.37 28.47
C GLU A 265 -15.80 20.74 27.00
N ARG A 266 -14.53 20.99 26.66
CA ARG A 266 -14.08 21.29 25.30
C ARG A 266 -12.58 21.03 25.17
N LEU A 267 -12.11 20.91 23.93
CA LEU A 267 -10.68 20.95 23.64
C LEU A 267 -10.20 22.41 23.57
N VAL A 268 -9.05 22.71 24.18
CA VAL A 268 -8.50 24.06 24.32
C VAL A 268 -7.40 24.29 23.28
N PRO A 269 -7.47 25.35 22.44
CA PRO A 269 -6.39 25.70 21.53
C PRO A 269 -5.06 25.89 22.27
N GLY A 270 -3.97 25.33 21.73
CA GLY A 270 -2.64 25.39 22.34
C GLY A 270 -2.33 24.27 23.34
N GLU A 271 -3.31 23.44 23.72
CA GLU A 271 -3.08 22.18 24.44
C GLU A 271 -3.03 20.96 23.48
N TRP A 272 -3.45 21.17 22.24
CA TRP A 272 -3.51 20.18 21.18
C TRP A 272 -2.74 20.65 19.96
N ASP A 273 -2.02 19.72 19.34
CA ASP A 273 -1.39 19.85 18.03
C ASP A 273 -2.16 19.01 17.00
N ALA A 274 -1.93 19.29 15.72
CA ALA A 274 -2.42 18.46 14.62
C ALA A 274 -1.24 18.08 13.72
N VAL A 275 -0.98 16.78 13.60
CA VAL A 275 0.17 16.25 12.83
C VAL A 275 -0.23 15.71 11.46
N HIS A 276 -1.53 15.66 11.16
CA HIS A 276 -2.04 15.08 9.93
C HIS A 276 -1.53 15.83 8.69
N GLY A 277 -0.87 15.12 7.77
CA GLY A 277 -0.27 15.70 6.56
C GLY A 277 -1.23 15.84 5.37
N GLY A 278 -2.48 15.40 5.51
CA GLY A 278 -3.48 15.39 4.44
C GLY A 278 -4.43 16.61 4.40
N TYR A 279 -4.36 17.54 5.36
CA TYR A 279 -5.15 18.78 5.35
C TYR A 279 -4.37 19.97 5.95
N ASP A 280 -4.88 21.19 5.76
CA ASP A 280 -4.32 22.40 6.41
C ASP A 280 -4.77 22.46 7.87
N ASN A 281 -3.81 22.24 8.78
CA ASN A 281 -4.07 22.12 10.21
C ASN A 281 -4.40 23.45 10.89
N SER A 282 -4.28 24.60 10.21
CA SER A 282 -4.50 25.93 10.78
C SER A 282 -5.88 26.08 11.45
N ALA A 283 -6.92 25.50 10.83
CA ALA A 283 -8.28 25.55 11.37
C ALA A 283 -8.47 24.66 12.61
N ALA A 284 -7.83 23.49 12.63
CA ALA A 284 -7.85 22.58 13.77
C ALA A 284 -7.03 23.13 14.95
N LEU A 285 -5.91 23.80 14.68
CA LEU A 285 -5.10 24.45 15.71
C LEU A 285 -5.81 25.67 16.32
N ALA A 286 -6.54 26.43 15.51
CA ALA A 286 -7.32 27.56 15.98
C ALA A 286 -8.52 27.13 16.84
N ASP A 287 -9.15 25.99 16.51
CA ASP A 287 -10.22 25.38 17.30
C ASP A 287 -10.25 23.85 17.10
N PRO A 288 -9.66 23.07 18.03
CA PRO A 288 -9.57 21.62 17.91
C PRO A 288 -10.93 20.91 17.86
N ASN A 289 -11.98 21.58 18.38
CA ASN A 289 -13.33 21.04 18.39
C ASN A 289 -13.94 20.92 16.99
N ARG A 290 -13.36 21.59 15.98
CA ARG A 290 -13.80 21.45 14.58
C ARG A 290 -13.55 20.06 14.00
N VAL A 291 -12.48 19.40 14.45
CA VAL A 291 -12.11 18.05 13.98
C VAL A 291 -12.49 16.98 14.99
N VAL A 292 -12.56 17.33 16.28
CA VAL A 292 -13.00 16.44 17.36
C VAL A 292 -13.99 17.19 18.26
N PRO A 293 -15.31 17.10 18.01
CA PRO A 293 -16.32 17.99 18.58
C PRO A 293 -16.71 17.66 20.03
N ILE A 294 -15.74 17.67 20.94
CA ILE A 294 -15.97 17.35 22.36
C ILE A 294 -16.97 18.34 22.97
N ASP A 295 -16.90 19.62 22.63
CA ASP A 295 -17.84 20.64 23.09
C ASP A 295 -19.31 20.30 22.78
N ALA A 296 -19.62 19.98 21.52
CA ALA A 296 -20.96 19.61 21.10
C ALA A 296 -21.40 18.28 21.74
N LEU A 297 -20.49 17.31 21.88
CA LEU A 297 -20.80 16.01 22.48
C LEU A 297 -21.09 16.13 23.99
N ARG A 298 -20.34 16.96 24.71
CA ARG A 298 -20.60 17.26 26.13
C ARG A 298 -21.89 18.04 26.32
N GLU A 299 -22.22 18.94 25.40
CA GLU A 299 -23.52 19.61 25.39
C GLU A 299 -24.67 18.61 25.23
N LEU A 300 -24.59 17.69 24.27
CA LEU A 300 -25.61 16.65 24.06
C LEU A 300 -25.73 15.69 25.24
N GLU A 301 -24.62 15.34 25.89
CA GLU A 301 -24.59 14.55 27.14
C GLU A 301 -25.32 15.29 28.27
N ARG A 302 -25.02 16.57 28.48
CA ARG A 302 -25.65 17.42 29.51
C ARG A 302 -27.15 17.62 29.27
N GLU A 303 -27.58 17.70 28.02
CA GLU A 303 -28.99 17.79 27.64
C GLU A 303 -29.73 16.45 27.71
N GLY A 304 -29.03 15.34 27.96
CA GLY A 304 -29.59 13.99 28.00
C GLY A 304 -29.98 13.45 26.61
N GLN A 305 -29.45 14.03 25.54
CA GLN A 305 -29.65 13.56 24.16
C GLN A 305 -28.66 12.44 23.79
N LEU A 306 -27.52 12.41 24.48
CA LEU A 306 -26.49 11.37 24.42
C LEU A 306 -26.32 10.79 25.82
N GLY A 307 -26.06 9.48 25.92
CA GLY A 307 -25.88 8.79 27.19
C GLY A 307 -24.66 9.26 27.96
N GLN A 308 -23.57 8.50 27.88
CA GLN A 308 -22.29 8.92 28.47
C GLN A 308 -21.23 8.97 27.39
N LEU A 309 -20.35 9.96 27.42
CA LEU A 309 -19.16 9.97 26.59
C LEU A 309 -17.99 9.38 27.36
N LEU A 310 -17.36 8.35 26.79
CA LEU A 310 -16.15 7.72 27.31
C LEU A 310 -15.05 8.79 27.42
N ASP A 311 -14.39 8.85 28.58
CA ASP A 311 -13.34 9.83 28.85
C ASP A 311 -11.98 9.51 28.17
N THR A 312 -12.02 8.83 27.04
CA THR A 312 -10.84 8.47 26.24
C THR A 312 -11.11 8.79 24.77
N LEU A 313 -10.29 9.68 24.21
CA LEU A 313 -10.23 9.97 22.78
C LEU A 313 -9.21 9.06 22.12
N PHE A 314 -9.60 8.34 21.07
CA PHE A 314 -8.70 7.49 20.28
C PHE A 314 -8.32 8.20 18.99
N VAL A 315 -7.03 8.23 18.66
CA VAL A 315 -6.49 9.02 17.55
C VAL A 315 -5.54 8.20 16.70
N THR A 316 -5.69 8.29 15.39
CA THR A 316 -4.63 7.93 14.42
C THR A 316 -4.56 8.98 13.30
N VAL A 317 -3.75 8.72 12.28
CA VAL A 317 -3.60 9.56 11.09
C VAL A 317 -3.97 8.73 9.85
N GLY A 318 -5.11 9.06 9.23
CA GLY A 318 -5.63 8.33 8.07
C GLY A 318 -4.83 8.56 6.78
N ASN A 319 -4.09 9.67 6.70
CA ASN A 319 -3.30 10.06 5.53
C ASN A 319 -2.34 8.95 5.06
N MET A 320 -2.47 8.51 3.81
CA MET A 320 -1.63 7.46 3.18
C MET A 320 -1.57 6.14 3.98
N GLY A 321 -2.62 5.81 4.74
CA GLY A 321 -2.70 4.57 5.51
C GLY A 321 -2.70 3.32 4.64
N ALA A 322 -1.81 2.36 4.94
CA ALA A 322 -1.91 1.03 4.34
C ALA A 322 -3.16 0.32 4.89
N LEU A 323 -3.99 -0.26 4.01
CA LEU A 323 -5.27 -0.88 4.37
C LEU A 323 -5.12 -1.89 5.53
N ASN A 324 -4.05 -2.70 5.52
CA ASN A 324 -3.78 -3.68 6.58
C ASN A 324 -3.47 -3.04 7.94
N ALA A 325 -2.73 -1.93 7.95
CA ALA A 325 -2.44 -1.20 9.18
C ALA A 325 -3.74 -0.60 9.74
N MET A 326 -4.54 0.03 8.89
CA MET A 326 -5.83 0.62 9.27
C MET A 326 -6.82 -0.42 9.76
N LYS A 327 -6.94 -1.57 9.07
CA LYS A 327 -7.76 -2.70 9.52
C LYS A 327 -7.33 -3.23 10.90
N ARG A 328 -6.03 -3.35 11.14
CA ARG A 328 -5.50 -3.79 12.44
C ARG A 328 -5.80 -2.77 13.54
N MET A 329 -5.50 -1.49 13.33
CA MET A 329 -5.74 -0.45 14.33
C MET A 329 -7.22 -0.31 14.65
N GLY A 330 -8.09 -0.34 13.63
CA GLY A 330 -9.54 -0.35 13.82
C GLY A 330 -10.01 -1.56 14.65
N ALA A 331 -9.46 -2.75 14.41
CA ALA A 331 -9.77 -3.94 15.19
C ALA A 331 -9.27 -3.87 16.65
N GLU A 332 -8.07 -3.32 16.88
CA GLU A 332 -7.52 -3.11 18.22
C GLU A 332 -8.37 -2.10 19.03
N ILE A 333 -8.70 -0.96 18.43
CA ILE A 333 -9.56 0.05 19.04
C ILE A 333 -10.95 -0.54 19.32
N ALA A 334 -11.56 -1.23 18.35
CA ALA A 334 -12.86 -1.86 18.54
C ALA A 334 -12.85 -2.89 19.67
N ALA A 335 -11.79 -3.68 19.82
CA ALA A 335 -11.65 -4.63 20.91
C ALA A 335 -11.55 -3.95 22.28
N ASP A 336 -10.82 -2.84 22.40
CA ASP A 336 -10.77 -2.04 23.63
C ASP A 336 -12.15 -1.45 23.96
N LEU A 337 -12.81 -0.83 22.98
CA LEU A 337 -14.15 -0.25 23.14
C LEU A 337 -15.20 -1.30 23.57
N GLN A 338 -15.15 -2.50 23.01
CA GLN A 338 -16.02 -3.61 23.41
C GLN A 338 -15.77 -4.03 24.87
N GLN A 339 -14.51 -4.11 25.30
CA GLN A 339 -14.16 -4.45 26.69
C GLN A 339 -14.67 -3.39 27.68
N ARG A 340 -14.74 -2.13 27.25
CA ARG A 340 -15.28 -1.02 28.05
C ARG A 340 -16.81 -0.90 28.00
N GLY A 341 -17.49 -1.78 27.28
CA GLY A 341 -18.96 -1.74 27.16
C GLY A 341 -19.48 -0.56 26.34
N VAL A 342 -18.67 -0.02 25.44
CA VAL A 342 -19.08 1.06 24.53
C VAL A 342 -20.09 0.51 23.53
N GLY A 343 -21.26 1.15 23.45
CA GLY A 343 -22.34 0.76 22.54
C GLY A 343 -22.35 1.55 21.24
N ALA A 344 -21.70 2.72 21.19
CA ALA A 344 -21.66 3.58 20.01
C ALA A 344 -20.29 4.24 19.83
N VAL A 345 -19.88 4.43 18.57
CA VAL A 345 -18.63 5.11 18.23
C VAL A 345 -18.94 6.23 17.26
N ILE A 346 -18.42 7.42 17.57
CA ILE A 346 -18.50 8.61 16.74
C ILE A 346 -17.14 8.76 16.08
N VAL A 347 -17.13 8.76 14.74
CA VAL A 347 -15.90 8.84 13.95
C VAL A 347 -15.87 10.15 13.16
N PRO A 348 -15.42 11.27 13.76
CA PRO A 348 -15.27 12.54 13.06
C PRO A 348 -13.95 12.58 12.28
N ALA A 349 -13.94 13.36 11.20
CA ALA A 349 -12.75 13.66 10.41
C ALA A 349 -11.98 12.40 9.95
N THR A 350 -12.65 11.61 9.09
CA THR A 350 -12.11 10.47 8.32
C THR A 350 -11.70 10.89 6.92
#